data_AF-A0A554X0I5-F1
#
_entry.id   AF-A0A554X0I5-F1
#
_cell.length_a   1.000
_cell.length_b   1.000
_cell.length_c   1.000
_cell.angle_alpha   90.00
_cell.angle_beta   90.00
_cell.angle_gamma   90.00
#
_symmetry.space_group_name_H-M   'P 1'
#
loop_
_entity.id
_entity.type
_entity.pdbx_description
1 polymer ?
#
loop_
_entity_poly.entity_id
_entity_poly.type
_entity_poly.pdbx_seq_one_letter_code
_entity_poly.pdbx_strand_id
1 'polypeptide(L)'
;MKFPDFVPLAVRQALNAYLHGGKGSGDGLVGSLRRAEAELARLRGELNECLAKAGRLPAGEAPKWLSEKILNLRREIARQSQSIEQTRYDVGAIRRLGYDARMKEAYRLIVREWPGDMQQRGFIYAAWASRLDYRPFRDELKQAADLAAAIESKARELSELLRRFHDTGLYRPGVFYSVAELLRSTDSREDDGRNLHMWRSDRRSLGLAPEREGEADASSAGPDTIVLGPSRGGDAVHLAWQTAPSLAELLDTLADAARDYSPEHGGMVGAAVASRKHSPKVEYLRAFLHVLREVHGIEANTPQAQRAVAIVADVVLDDPDLEVTYDDVRKAQIRLT
;
A
#
# COMPACT_ATOMS: atom_id res chain seq x y z
N MET A 1 -27.01 -19.52 15.29
CA MET A 1 -26.79 -19.12 16.70
C MET A 1 -28.04 -18.42 17.24
N LYS A 2 -28.36 -18.51 18.54
CA LYS A 2 -29.45 -17.73 19.15
C LYS A 2 -28.87 -16.41 19.67
N PHE A 3 -29.21 -15.30 19.01
CA PHE A 3 -28.81 -13.96 19.46
C PHE A 3 -29.79 -13.43 20.52
N PRO A 4 -29.36 -12.52 21.41
CA PRO A 4 -30.26 -11.81 22.30
C PRO A 4 -31.35 -11.03 21.54
N ASP A 5 -32.51 -10.86 22.16
CA ASP A 5 -33.68 -10.23 21.51
C ASP A 5 -33.45 -8.75 21.16
N PHE A 6 -32.51 -8.08 21.84
CA PHE A 6 -32.17 -6.68 21.59
C PHE A 6 -31.38 -6.46 20.30
N VAL A 7 -30.82 -7.51 19.67
CA VAL A 7 -30.08 -7.37 18.42
C VAL A 7 -31.09 -7.25 17.27
N PRO A 8 -31.03 -6.24 16.39
CA PRO A 8 -31.94 -6.13 15.25
C PRO A 8 -31.83 -7.33 14.30
N LEU A 9 -32.94 -7.76 13.69
CA LEU A 9 -32.98 -8.97 12.85
C LEU A 9 -31.97 -8.90 11.69
N ALA A 10 -31.90 -7.77 10.99
CA ALA A 10 -30.95 -7.56 9.89
C ALA A 10 -29.49 -7.70 10.34
N VAL A 11 -29.19 -7.21 11.55
CA VAL A 11 -27.85 -7.34 12.15
C VAL A 11 -27.56 -8.79 12.53
N ARG A 12 -28.51 -9.53 13.13
CA ARG A 12 -28.34 -10.97 13.43
C ARG A 12 -27.96 -11.76 12.18
N GLN A 13 -28.65 -11.49 11.07
CA GLN A 13 -28.38 -12.15 9.79
C GLN A 13 -26.98 -11.82 9.28
N ALA A 14 -26.56 -10.55 9.34
CA ALA A 14 -25.21 -10.13 8.95
C ALA A 14 -24.12 -10.76 9.82
N LEU A 15 -24.24 -10.68 11.16
CA LEU A 15 -23.29 -11.30 12.09
C LEU A 15 -23.18 -12.81 11.87
N ASN A 16 -24.30 -13.50 11.66
CA ASN A 16 -24.29 -14.93 11.36
C ASN A 16 -23.59 -15.23 10.03
N ALA A 17 -23.82 -14.42 9.00
CA ALA A 17 -23.17 -14.55 7.71
C ALA A 17 -21.65 -14.30 7.80
N TYR A 18 -21.18 -13.34 8.60
CA TYR A 18 -19.75 -13.12 8.79
C TYR A 18 -19.08 -14.27 9.55
N LEU A 19 -19.73 -14.77 10.61
CA LEU A 19 -19.16 -15.86 11.42
C LEU A 19 -19.15 -17.20 10.68
N HIS A 20 -20.21 -17.53 9.94
CA HIS A 20 -20.45 -18.88 9.42
C HIS A 20 -20.57 -18.98 7.90
N GLY A 21 -20.49 -17.84 7.20
CA GLY A 21 -20.82 -17.77 5.79
C GLY A 21 -22.33 -17.64 5.56
N GLY A 22 -22.70 -16.95 4.48
CA GLY A 22 -24.02 -17.01 3.85
C GLY A 22 -24.09 -18.04 2.71
N LYS A 23 -25.26 -18.13 2.07
CA LYS A 23 -25.45 -18.97 0.88
C LYS A 23 -24.54 -18.47 -0.25
N GLY A 24 -23.49 -19.22 -0.57
CA GLY A 24 -22.56 -18.92 -1.68
C GLY A 24 -21.30 -18.15 -1.30
N SER A 25 -21.17 -17.68 -0.06
CA SER A 25 -19.88 -17.24 0.48
C SER A 25 -19.22 -18.42 1.21
N GLY A 26 -17.88 -18.53 1.20
CA GLY A 26 -17.15 -19.61 1.89
C GLY A 26 -17.44 -19.73 3.40
N ASP A 27 -16.70 -20.59 4.11
CA ASP A 27 -16.96 -21.09 5.48
C ASP A 27 -17.11 -20.05 6.63
N GLY A 28 -17.14 -18.74 6.33
CA GLY A 28 -17.14 -17.66 7.31
C GLY A 28 -15.81 -17.55 8.06
N LEU A 29 -15.75 -16.61 8.99
CA LEU A 29 -14.54 -16.39 9.80
C LEU A 29 -14.24 -17.57 10.73
N VAL A 30 -15.26 -18.22 11.29
CA VAL A 30 -15.06 -19.39 12.18
C VAL A 30 -14.50 -20.58 11.42
N GLY A 31 -15.01 -20.85 10.21
CA GLY A 31 -14.48 -21.92 9.37
C GLY A 31 -13.07 -21.62 8.86
N SER A 32 -12.83 -20.39 8.42
CA SER A 32 -11.50 -19.93 8.00
C SER A 32 -10.47 -20.01 9.14
N LEU A 33 -10.84 -19.60 10.36
CA LEU A 33 -10.00 -19.74 11.54
C LEU A 33 -9.65 -21.20 11.81
N ARG A 34 -10.65 -22.10 11.81
CA ARG A 34 -10.42 -23.53 12.03
C ARG A 34 -9.47 -24.13 10.98
N ARG A 35 -9.60 -23.75 9.72
CA ARG A 35 -8.69 -24.19 8.65
C ARG A 35 -7.27 -23.66 8.85
N ALA A 36 -7.13 -22.38 9.19
CA ALA A 36 -5.83 -21.79 9.46
C ALA A 36 -5.15 -22.46 10.67
N GLU A 37 -5.89 -22.74 11.74
CA GLU A 37 -5.37 -23.47 12.91
C GLU A 37 -4.91 -24.89 12.56
N ALA A 38 -5.67 -25.61 11.72
CA ALA A 38 -5.29 -26.93 11.23
C ALA A 38 -4.01 -26.86 10.36
N GLU A 39 -3.90 -25.85 9.50
CA GLU A 39 -2.72 -25.64 8.67
C GLU A 39 -1.49 -25.28 9.52
N LEU A 40 -1.63 -24.41 10.52
CA LEU A 40 -0.55 -24.10 11.46
C LEU A 40 -0.09 -25.36 12.22
N ALA A 41 -1.02 -26.22 12.64
CA ALA A 41 -0.68 -27.50 13.26
C ALA A 41 0.09 -28.41 12.30
N ARG A 42 -0.31 -28.49 11.03
CA ARG A 42 0.38 -29.23 9.97
C ARG A 42 1.81 -28.72 9.76
N LEU A 43 1.99 -27.41 9.61
CA LEU A 43 3.30 -26.77 9.44
C LEU A 43 4.23 -27.01 10.64
N ARG A 44 3.70 -26.95 11.87
CA ARG A 44 4.45 -27.29 13.08
C ARG A 44 4.87 -28.77 13.10
N GLY A 45 3.99 -29.67 12.64
CA GLY A 45 4.33 -31.08 12.42
C GLY A 45 5.51 -31.26 11.46
N GLU A 46 5.45 -30.63 10.29
CA GLU A 46 6.54 -30.67 9.30
C GLU A 46 7.86 -30.10 9.83
N LEU A 47 7.79 -28.99 10.58
CA LEU A 47 8.97 -28.40 11.19
C LEU A 47 9.62 -29.37 12.18
N ASN A 48 8.81 -30.01 13.04
CA ASN A 48 9.30 -30.99 14.01
C ASN A 48 9.94 -32.21 13.32
N GLU A 49 9.36 -32.69 12.21
CA GLU A 49 9.97 -33.75 11.41
C GLU A 49 11.32 -33.32 10.80
N CYS A 50 11.41 -32.09 10.27
CA CYS A 50 12.66 -31.57 9.72
C CYS A 50 13.73 -31.41 10.81
N LEU A 51 13.36 -30.93 12.00
CA LEU A 51 14.26 -30.82 13.15
C LEU A 51 14.71 -32.20 13.65
N ALA A 52 13.81 -33.19 13.68
CA ALA A 52 14.15 -34.56 14.05
C ALA A 52 15.12 -35.20 13.04
N LYS A 53 14.95 -34.95 11.74
CA LYS A 53 15.90 -35.38 10.70
C LYS A 53 17.26 -34.70 10.87
N ALA A 54 17.28 -33.38 11.11
CA ALA A 54 18.51 -32.62 11.34
C ALA A 54 19.27 -33.10 12.57
N GLY A 55 18.58 -33.43 13.66
CA GLY A 55 19.19 -33.93 14.90
C GLY A 55 19.79 -35.34 14.81
N ARG A 56 19.50 -36.10 13.74
CA ARG A 56 20.14 -37.40 13.46
C ARG A 56 21.44 -37.26 12.67
N LEU A 57 21.75 -36.08 12.15
CA LEU A 57 22.96 -35.83 11.39
C LEU A 57 24.08 -35.32 12.30
N PRO A 58 25.36 -35.59 11.97
CA PRO A 58 26.49 -35.00 12.68
C PRO A 58 26.45 -33.47 12.63
N ALA A 59 27.00 -32.82 13.65
CA ALA A 59 27.03 -31.36 13.73
C ALA A 59 27.77 -30.76 12.53
N GLY A 60 27.11 -29.83 11.83
CA GLY A 60 27.65 -29.18 10.63
C GLY A 60 27.38 -29.92 9.31
N GLU A 61 26.79 -31.12 9.34
CA GLU A 61 26.53 -31.92 8.13
C GLU A 61 25.09 -31.80 7.61
N ALA A 62 24.25 -30.94 8.21
CA ALA A 62 22.90 -30.72 7.71
C ALA A 62 22.93 -30.18 6.27
N PRO A 63 22.29 -30.86 5.29
CA PRO A 63 22.24 -30.38 3.93
C PRO A 63 21.65 -28.97 3.86
N LYS A 64 22.21 -28.12 2.99
CA LYS A 64 21.74 -26.73 2.80
C LYS A 64 20.23 -26.63 2.57
N TRP A 65 19.66 -27.54 1.77
CA TRP A 65 18.22 -27.58 1.49
C TRP A 65 17.37 -27.81 2.75
N LEU A 66 17.87 -28.56 3.73
CA LEU A 66 17.14 -28.85 4.98
C LEU A 66 17.14 -27.61 5.88
N SER A 67 18.27 -26.93 5.99
CA SER A 67 18.40 -25.67 6.73
C SER A 67 17.52 -24.57 6.14
N GLU A 68 17.51 -24.43 4.81
CA GLU A 68 16.62 -23.50 4.09
C GLU A 68 15.14 -23.85 4.30
N LYS A 69 14.79 -25.14 4.22
CA LYS A 69 13.42 -25.60 4.49
C LYS A 69 12.97 -25.27 5.92
N ILE A 70 13.81 -25.51 6.92
CA ILE A 70 13.53 -25.17 8.32
C ILE A 70 13.31 -23.66 8.48
N LEU A 71 14.16 -22.84 7.86
CA LEU A 71 14.03 -21.38 7.90
C LEU A 71 12.71 -20.91 7.25
N ASN A 72 12.36 -21.47 6.10
CA ASN A 72 11.12 -21.15 5.40
C ASN A 72 9.88 -21.58 6.20
N LEU A 73 9.89 -22.78 6.79
CA LEU A 73 8.80 -23.23 7.68
C LEU A 73 8.63 -22.32 8.89
N ARG A 74 9.73 -21.86 9.52
CA ARG A 74 9.65 -20.91 10.65
C ARG A 74 9.01 -19.58 10.23
N ARG A 75 9.39 -19.04 9.06
CA ARG A 75 8.78 -17.82 8.51
C ARG A 75 7.30 -18.01 8.21
N GLU A 76 6.91 -19.15 7.63
CA GLU A 76 5.52 -19.47 7.36
C GLU A 76 4.71 -19.60 8.65
N ILE A 77 5.22 -20.33 9.65
CA ILE A 77 4.59 -20.48 10.96
C ILE A 77 4.38 -19.11 11.63
N ALA A 78 5.36 -18.21 11.56
CA ALA A 78 5.21 -16.86 12.12
C ALA A 78 4.09 -16.08 11.41
N ARG A 79 4.07 -16.08 10.07
CA ARG A 79 3.02 -15.43 9.27
C ARG A 79 1.63 -16.01 9.56
N GLN A 80 1.51 -17.33 9.56
CA GLN A 80 0.23 -18.00 9.85
C GLN A 80 -0.24 -17.75 11.27
N SER A 81 0.67 -17.73 12.25
CA SER A 81 0.31 -17.43 13.64
C SER A 81 -0.26 -16.01 13.77
N GLN A 82 0.36 -15.02 13.13
CA GLN A 82 -0.14 -13.64 13.13
C GLN A 82 -1.53 -13.54 12.46
N SER A 83 -1.73 -14.21 11.32
CA SER A 83 -3.02 -14.27 10.63
C SER A 83 -4.12 -14.91 11.47
N ILE A 84 -3.80 -16.00 12.18
CA ILE A 84 -4.72 -16.66 13.11
C ILE A 84 -5.11 -15.75 14.27
N GLU A 85 -4.15 -15.08 14.89
CA GLU A 85 -4.44 -14.13 15.97
C GLU A 85 -5.38 -13.03 15.49
N GLN A 86 -5.10 -12.41 14.34
CA GLN A 86 -6.01 -11.40 13.75
C GLN A 86 -7.42 -11.97 13.53
N THR A 87 -7.53 -13.16 12.95
CA THR A 87 -8.84 -13.80 12.70
C THR A 87 -9.56 -14.13 14.01
N ARG A 88 -8.85 -14.56 15.06
CA ARG A 88 -9.41 -14.78 16.41
C ARG A 88 -9.96 -13.48 16.99
N TYR A 89 -9.22 -12.39 16.87
CA TYR A 89 -9.68 -11.08 17.29
C TYR A 89 -10.94 -10.64 16.54
N ASP A 90 -11.00 -10.85 15.21
CA ASP A 90 -12.17 -10.52 14.39
C ASP A 90 -13.41 -11.34 14.81
N VAL A 91 -13.25 -12.65 15.00
CA VAL A 91 -14.32 -13.53 15.52
C VAL A 91 -14.78 -13.04 16.90
N GLY A 92 -13.85 -12.67 17.77
CA GLY A 92 -14.14 -12.10 19.08
C GLY A 92 -14.94 -10.80 19.00
N ALA A 93 -14.52 -9.86 18.14
CA ALA A 93 -15.20 -8.58 17.95
C ALA A 93 -16.63 -8.76 17.43
N ILE A 94 -16.84 -9.61 16.42
CA ILE A 94 -18.17 -9.89 15.88
C ILE A 94 -19.07 -10.57 16.91
N ARG A 95 -18.52 -11.46 17.74
CA ARG A 95 -19.26 -12.04 18.87
C ARG A 95 -19.64 -10.98 19.89
N ARG A 96 -18.74 -10.08 20.28
CA ARG A 96 -19.08 -8.99 21.22
C ARG A 96 -20.16 -8.07 20.65
N LEU A 97 -20.08 -7.70 19.36
CA LEU A 97 -21.13 -6.94 18.69
C LEU A 97 -22.52 -7.62 18.77
N GLY A 98 -22.56 -8.96 18.78
CA GLY A 98 -23.82 -9.72 18.88
C GLY A 98 -24.29 -10.04 20.30
N TYR A 99 -23.41 -10.03 21.31
CA TYR A 99 -23.70 -10.62 22.63
C TYR A 99 -23.35 -9.74 23.83
N ASP A 100 -22.53 -8.71 23.66
CA ASP A 100 -22.15 -7.82 24.75
C ASP A 100 -23.36 -7.03 25.25
N ALA A 101 -23.54 -6.95 26.57
CA ALA A 101 -24.69 -6.29 27.18
C ALA A 101 -24.74 -4.78 26.88
N ARG A 102 -23.58 -4.13 26.71
CA ARG A 102 -23.48 -2.71 26.34
C ARG A 102 -24.12 -2.43 24.98
N MET A 103 -24.11 -3.42 24.07
CA MET A 103 -24.72 -3.29 22.74
C MET A 103 -26.23 -3.10 22.78
N LYS A 104 -26.91 -3.47 23.88
CA LYS A 104 -28.36 -3.22 24.02
C LYS A 104 -28.71 -1.74 23.84
N GLU A 105 -27.95 -0.86 24.48
CA GLU A 105 -28.16 0.59 24.36
C GLU A 105 -27.71 1.11 22.98
N ALA A 106 -26.57 0.61 22.47
CA ALA A 106 -26.11 0.96 21.13
C ALA A 106 -27.17 0.65 20.06
N TYR A 107 -27.74 -0.56 20.06
CA TYR A 107 -28.77 -0.95 19.10
C TYR A 107 -30.05 -0.12 19.22
N ARG A 108 -30.44 0.27 20.45
CA ARG A 108 -31.56 1.18 20.66
C ARG A 108 -31.34 2.53 19.97
N LEU A 109 -30.13 3.08 20.09
CA LEU A 109 -29.74 4.34 19.44
C LEU A 109 -29.64 4.18 17.91
N ILE A 110 -29.00 3.10 17.44
CA ILE A 110 -28.83 2.80 16.01
C ILE A 110 -30.19 2.67 15.31
N VAL A 111 -31.13 1.90 15.88
CA VAL A 111 -32.47 1.70 15.27
C VAL A 111 -33.25 3.01 15.21
N ARG A 112 -33.06 3.90 16.20
CA ARG A 112 -33.72 5.20 16.25
C ARG A 112 -33.17 6.18 15.21
N GLU A 113 -31.84 6.26 15.10
CA GLU A 113 -31.18 7.19 14.16
C GLU A 113 -31.21 6.67 12.72
N TRP A 114 -31.10 5.35 12.54
CA TRP A 114 -31.02 4.69 11.24
C TRP A 114 -31.94 3.46 11.19
N PRO A 115 -33.24 3.65 10.94
CA PRO A 115 -34.23 2.58 10.97
C PRO A 115 -34.07 1.57 9.82
N GLY A 116 -33.33 1.90 8.76
CA GLY A 116 -33.17 1.04 7.59
C GLY A 116 -32.22 -0.14 7.83
N ASP A 117 -32.65 -1.36 7.48
CA ASP A 117 -31.85 -2.59 7.60
C ASP A 117 -30.46 -2.51 6.94
N MET A 118 -30.34 -1.81 5.81
CA MET A 118 -29.06 -1.59 5.15
C MET A 118 -28.14 -0.70 5.96
N GLN A 119 -28.67 0.36 6.58
CA GLN A 119 -27.88 1.27 7.40
C GLN A 119 -27.41 0.59 8.69
N GLN A 120 -28.28 -0.18 9.34
CA GLN A 120 -27.92 -0.93 10.54
C GLN A 120 -26.81 -1.96 10.26
N ARG A 121 -26.90 -2.67 9.13
CA ARG A 121 -25.84 -3.60 8.69
C ARG A 121 -24.56 -2.85 8.33
N GLY A 122 -24.66 -1.75 7.58
CA GLY A 122 -23.53 -0.91 7.22
C GLY A 122 -22.81 -0.34 8.44
N PHE A 123 -23.56 0.04 9.48
CA PHE A 123 -22.99 0.54 10.73
C PHE A 123 -22.13 -0.51 11.43
N ILE A 124 -22.66 -1.73 11.58
CA ILE A 124 -21.97 -2.84 12.23
C ILE A 124 -20.78 -3.33 11.38
N TYR A 125 -20.94 -3.34 10.05
CA TYR A 125 -19.85 -3.64 9.14
C TYR A 125 -18.71 -2.62 9.27
N ALA A 126 -19.01 -1.32 9.24
CA ALA A 126 -18.02 -0.27 9.37
C ALA A 126 -17.26 -0.36 10.69
N ALA A 127 -17.97 -0.63 11.80
CA ALA A 127 -17.34 -0.81 13.11
C ALA A 127 -16.32 -1.96 13.10
N TRP A 128 -16.72 -3.12 12.55
CA TRP A 128 -15.82 -4.28 12.48
C TRP A 128 -14.66 -4.04 11.49
N ALA A 129 -14.94 -3.57 10.28
CA ALA A 129 -13.97 -3.41 9.20
C ALA A 129 -12.88 -2.37 9.52
N SER A 130 -13.20 -1.37 10.35
CA SER A 130 -12.25 -0.34 10.77
C SER A 130 -11.28 -0.76 11.87
N ARG A 131 -11.42 -1.98 12.40
CA ARG A 131 -10.50 -2.56 13.38
C ARG A 131 -9.26 -3.16 12.72
N LEU A 132 -8.42 -2.32 12.13
CA LEU A 132 -7.12 -2.72 11.58
C LEU A 132 -5.97 -2.27 12.49
N ASP A 133 -4.84 -2.96 12.39
CA ASP A 133 -3.56 -2.42 12.89
C ASP A 133 -3.06 -1.38 11.89
N TYR A 134 -3.06 -0.11 12.30
CA TYR A 134 -2.65 1.00 11.44
C TYR A 134 -1.14 1.27 11.46
N ARG A 135 -0.37 0.57 12.30
CA ARG A 135 1.09 0.77 12.42
C ARG A 135 1.85 0.49 11.12
N PRO A 136 1.60 -0.61 10.39
CA PRO A 136 2.33 -0.89 9.15
C PRO A 136 2.17 0.23 8.11
N PHE A 137 0.97 0.77 7.95
CA PHE A 137 0.72 1.89 7.04
C PHE A 137 1.45 3.17 7.45
N ARG A 138 1.60 3.42 8.76
CA ARG A 138 2.43 4.54 9.23
C ARG A 138 3.91 4.33 8.92
N ASP A 139 4.40 3.11 9.10
CA ASP A 139 5.78 2.76 8.79
C ASP A 139 6.06 2.90 7.29
N GLU A 140 5.10 2.49 6.44
CA GLU A 140 5.14 2.70 4.98
C GLU A 140 5.20 4.18 4.61
N LEU A 141 4.30 5.02 5.16
CA LEU A 141 4.32 6.47 4.92
C LEU A 141 5.64 7.12 5.36
N LYS A 142 6.15 6.70 6.52
CA LYS A 142 7.45 7.17 7.02
C LYS A 142 8.58 6.74 6.10
N GLN A 143 8.61 5.47 5.70
CA GLN A 143 9.61 4.96 4.77
C GLN A 143 9.57 5.69 3.43
N ALA A 144 8.38 5.97 2.90
CA ALA A 144 8.21 6.74 1.67
C ALA A 144 8.74 8.17 1.81
N ALA A 145 8.46 8.84 2.94
CA ALA A 145 9.00 10.17 3.22
C ALA A 145 10.53 10.17 3.37
N ASP A 146 11.08 9.19 4.10
CA ASP A 146 12.53 9.02 4.28
C ASP A 146 13.23 8.76 2.94
N LEU A 147 12.61 7.95 2.06
CA LEU A 147 13.11 7.70 0.71
C LEU A 147 13.02 8.96 -0.18
N ALA A 148 11.92 9.72 -0.12
CA ALA A 148 11.78 10.96 -0.87
C ALA A 148 12.84 11.99 -0.45
N ALA A 149 13.11 12.13 0.85
CA ALA A 149 14.18 12.99 1.35
C ALA A 149 15.58 12.52 0.89
N ALA A 150 15.81 11.20 0.85
CA ALA A 150 17.05 10.64 0.31
C ALA A 150 17.21 10.89 -1.20
N ILE A 151 16.13 10.76 -1.97
CA ILE A 151 16.10 11.06 -3.41
C ILE A 151 16.40 12.54 -3.63
N GLU A 152 15.75 13.44 -2.90
CA GLU A 152 16.02 14.88 -2.98
C GLU A 152 17.51 15.17 -2.75
N SER A 153 18.05 14.70 -1.64
CA SER A 153 19.45 14.96 -1.26
C SER A 153 20.43 14.45 -2.32
N LYS A 154 20.22 13.23 -2.83
CA LYS A 154 21.11 12.61 -3.81
C LYS A 154 20.99 13.21 -5.20
N ALA A 155 19.79 13.61 -5.60
CA ALA A 155 19.56 14.31 -6.86
C ALA A 155 20.25 15.68 -6.86
N ARG A 156 20.15 16.45 -5.77
CA ARG A 156 20.90 17.73 -5.60
C ARG A 156 22.41 17.53 -5.64
N GLU A 157 22.93 16.55 -4.88
CA GLU A 157 24.37 16.24 -4.84
C GLU A 157 24.91 15.90 -6.25
N LEU A 158 24.20 15.04 -6.99
CA LEU A 158 24.60 14.66 -8.34
C LEU A 158 24.52 15.84 -9.32
N SER A 159 23.47 16.65 -9.23
CA SER A 159 23.30 17.86 -10.03
C SER A 159 24.46 18.84 -9.83
N GLU A 160 24.85 19.09 -8.57
CA GLU A 160 26.01 19.94 -8.23
C GLU A 160 27.33 19.36 -8.76
N LEU A 161 27.55 18.04 -8.64
CA LEU A 161 28.73 17.38 -9.18
C LEU A 161 28.81 17.50 -10.69
N LEU A 162 27.69 17.34 -11.41
CA LEU A 162 27.64 17.47 -12.86
C LEU A 162 27.97 18.92 -13.30
N ARG A 163 27.46 19.93 -12.59
CA ARG A 163 27.80 21.34 -12.84
C ARG A 163 29.27 21.63 -12.58
N ARG A 164 29.80 21.20 -11.43
CA ARG A 164 31.23 21.37 -11.12
C ARG A 164 32.13 20.65 -12.12
N PHE A 165 31.75 19.46 -12.56
CA PHE A 165 32.46 18.73 -13.60
C PHE A 165 32.39 19.45 -14.95
N HIS A 166 31.24 20.07 -15.27
CA HIS A 166 31.10 20.93 -16.44
C HIS A 166 32.14 22.05 -16.43
N ASP A 167 32.36 22.70 -15.29
CA ASP A 167 33.27 23.85 -15.18
C ASP A 167 34.76 23.51 -15.24
N THR A 168 35.15 22.23 -15.18
CA THR A 168 36.57 21.81 -15.22
C THR A 168 37.26 22.06 -16.56
N GLY A 169 36.51 22.26 -17.65
CA GLY A 169 37.06 22.46 -19.00
C GLY A 169 37.72 21.23 -19.63
N LEU A 170 37.67 20.06 -18.98
CA LEU A 170 38.19 18.80 -19.54
C LEU A 170 37.23 18.21 -20.59
N TYR A 171 37.71 17.25 -21.37
CA TYR A 171 36.84 16.45 -22.25
C TYR A 171 35.87 15.60 -21.41
N ARG A 172 34.59 15.59 -21.80
CA ARG A 172 33.49 15.02 -21.00
C ARG A 172 32.68 13.99 -21.81
N PRO A 173 32.36 12.82 -21.23
CA PRO A 173 31.42 11.88 -21.83
C PRO A 173 30.05 12.54 -22.07
N GLY A 174 29.53 12.43 -23.30
CA GLY A 174 28.24 13.01 -23.73
C GLY A 174 27.08 12.71 -22.79
N VAL A 175 27.06 11.50 -22.25
CA VAL A 175 26.01 10.96 -21.35
C VAL A 175 25.81 11.76 -20.06
N PHE A 176 26.80 12.54 -19.62
CA PHE A 176 26.70 13.33 -18.38
C PHE A 176 25.97 14.66 -18.55
N TYR A 177 25.79 15.14 -19.78
CA TYR A 177 25.20 16.46 -20.04
C TYR A 177 24.14 16.45 -21.15
N SER A 178 24.02 15.35 -21.91
CA SER A 178 23.00 15.19 -22.94
C SER A 178 22.09 14.01 -22.60
N VAL A 179 20.82 14.31 -22.38
CA VAL A 179 19.75 13.31 -22.21
C VAL A 179 19.65 12.44 -23.46
N ALA A 180 19.82 13.04 -24.64
CA ALA A 180 19.86 12.30 -25.89
C ALA A 180 20.96 11.24 -25.86
N GLU A 181 22.21 11.61 -25.53
CA GLU A 181 23.33 10.66 -25.42
C GLU A 181 23.10 9.58 -24.36
N LEU A 182 22.55 9.95 -23.21
CA LEU A 182 22.20 8.99 -22.16
C LEU A 182 21.20 7.96 -22.69
N LEU A 183 20.13 8.40 -23.36
CA LEU A 183 19.13 7.52 -23.96
C LEU A 183 19.69 6.70 -25.14
N ARG A 184 20.63 7.25 -25.91
CA ARG A 184 21.37 6.51 -26.97
C ARG A 184 22.13 5.33 -26.38
N SER A 185 22.74 5.52 -25.21
CA SER A 185 23.59 4.54 -24.52
C SER A 185 22.85 3.56 -23.60
N THR A 186 21.58 3.83 -23.25
CA THR A 186 20.83 3.06 -22.24
C THR A 186 19.85 2.08 -22.89
N ASP A 187 19.98 0.79 -22.59
CA ASP A 187 19.04 -0.26 -23.01
C ASP A 187 17.98 -0.53 -21.93
N SER A 188 16.72 -0.68 -22.34
CA SER A 188 15.65 -1.18 -21.46
C SER A 188 15.81 -2.70 -21.30
N ARG A 189 16.18 -3.14 -20.09
CA ARG A 189 16.38 -4.57 -19.76
C ARG A 189 15.27 -5.16 -18.88
N GLU A 190 14.23 -4.39 -18.62
CA GLU A 190 13.05 -4.85 -17.89
C GLU A 190 12.19 -5.79 -18.76
N ASP A 191 11.33 -6.60 -18.12
CA ASP A 191 10.41 -7.58 -18.75
C ASP A 191 11.08 -8.58 -19.71
N ASP A 192 12.08 -9.33 -19.23
CA ASP A 192 12.70 -10.45 -19.94
C ASP A 192 13.17 -10.13 -21.38
N GLY A 193 13.50 -8.86 -21.65
CA GLY A 193 13.99 -8.40 -22.95
C GLY A 193 12.92 -8.12 -24.01
N ARG A 194 11.61 -8.22 -23.70
CA ARG A 194 10.56 -7.80 -24.64
C ARG A 194 10.65 -6.31 -24.96
N ASN A 195 10.87 -5.49 -23.93
CA ASN A 195 10.98 -4.05 -24.07
C ASN A 195 12.28 -3.63 -24.79
N LEU A 196 13.31 -4.47 -24.77
CA LEU A 196 14.58 -4.20 -25.45
C LEU A 196 14.41 -4.08 -26.97
N HIS A 197 13.66 -4.99 -27.58
CA HIS A 197 13.45 -4.99 -29.04
C HIS A 197 12.61 -3.80 -29.49
N MET A 198 11.55 -3.48 -28.75
CA MET A 198 10.74 -2.29 -29.01
C MET A 198 11.57 -1.02 -28.83
N TRP A 199 12.26 -0.88 -27.70
CA TRP A 199 13.10 0.29 -27.42
C TRP A 199 14.19 0.50 -28.48
N ARG A 200 14.85 -0.56 -28.96
CA ARG A 200 15.85 -0.45 -30.05
C ARG A 200 15.23 -0.11 -31.41
N SER A 201 13.98 -0.49 -31.64
CA SER A 201 13.22 -0.09 -32.83
C SER A 201 12.84 1.40 -32.74
N ASP A 202 12.28 1.81 -31.61
CA ASP A 202 11.79 3.17 -31.39
C ASP A 202 12.94 4.18 -31.26
N ARG A 203 14.08 3.77 -30.68
CA ARG A 203 15.28 4.61 -30.63
C ARG A 203 15.73 5.06 -32.02
N ARG A 204 15.53 4.23 -33.06
CA ARG A 204 15.81 4.61 -34.45
C ARG A 204 14.80 5.63 -34.99
N SER A 205 13.51 5.47 -34.70
CA SER A 205 12.49 6.43 -35.13
C SER A 205 12.57 7.77 -34.39
N LEU A 206 13.15 7.79 -33.18
CA LEU A 206 13.42 8.99 -32.39
C LEU A 206 14.71 9.74 -32.79
N GLY A 207 15.47 9.26 -33.78
CA GLY A 207 16.75 9.86 -34.16
C GLY A 207 17.87 9.66 -33.12
N LEU A 208 17.74 8.64 -32.28
CA LEU A 208 18.68 8.27 -31.22
C LEU A 208 19.48 7.00 -31.56
N ALA A 209 19.48 6.59 -32.84
CA ALA A 209 20.29 5.46 -33.26
C ALA A 209 21.78 5.79 -33.07
N PRO A 210 22.61 4.86 -32.57
CA PRO A 210 24.06 5.05 -32.64
C PRO A 210 24.43 5.21 -34.12
N GLU A 211 25.27 6.21 -34.43
CA GLU A 211 25.86 6.31 -35.75
C GLU A 211 26.60 5.00 -36.01
N ARG A 212 26.30 4.35 -37.15
CA ARG A 212 27.04 3.16 -37.54
C ARG A 212 28.47 3.60 -37.81
N GLU A 213 29.39 3.21 -36.94
CA GLU A 213 30.82 3.19 -37.23
C GLU A 213 31.03 2.25 -38.44
N GLY A 214 30.97 2.78 -39.68
CA GLY A 214 31.26 1.97 -40.87
C GLY A 214 30.60 2.30 -42.20
N GLU A 215 29.92 3.43 -42.40
CA GLU A 215 29.58 3.89 -43.76
C GLU A 215 30.23 5.26 -44.01
N ALA A 216 31.55 5.23 -44.18
CA ALA A 216 32.28 6.27 -44.87
C ALA A 216 31.94 6.18 -46.38
N ASP A 217 30.76 6.65 -46.76
CA ASP A 217 30.47 6.89 -48.17
C ASP A 217 31.08 8.22 -48.60
N ALA A 218 32.10 8.08 -49.43
CA ALA A 218 32.71 9.15 -50.17
C ALA A 218 31.69 9.81 -51.10
N SER A 219 31.29 11.05 -50.80
CA SER A 219 30.82 11.99 -51.82
C SER A 219 31.06 13.42 -51.39
N SER A 220 32.09 14.02 -51.97
CA SER A 220 32.27 15.47 -52.02
C SER A 220 31.16 16.11 -52.86
N ALA A 221 30.44 17.10 -52.33
CA ALA A 221 29.97 18.26 -53.10
C ALA A 221 29.32 19.33 -52.21
N GLY A 222 29.98 20.49 -52.10
CA GLY A 222 29.35 21.81 -52.19
C GLY A 222 28.65 22.41 -50.95
N PRO A 223 28.83 23.74 -50.69
CA PRO A 223 28.07 24.47 -49.69
C PRO A 223 26.69 24.91 -50.22
N ASP A 224 25.77 25.17 -49.29
CA ASP A 224 24.48 25.84 -49.44
C ASP A 224 23.41 25.16 -50.29
N THR A 225 22.53 24.39 -49.64
CA THR A 225 21.08 24.63 -49.68
C THR A 225 20.41 23.88 -48.51
N ILE A 226 19.89 24.59 -47.50
CA ILE A 226 18.92 24.00 -46.55
C ILE A 226 17.59 23.91 -47.30
N VAL A 227 17.38 22.81 -48.01
CA VAL A 227 16.06 22.44 -48.52
C VAL A 227 15.29 21.83 -47.35
N LEU A 228 14.45 22.62 -46.70
CA LEU A 228 13.41 22.11 -45.80
C LEU A 228 12.36 21.40 -46.66
N GLY A 229 12.62 20.13 -46.97
CA GLY A 229 11.63 19.20 -47.50
C GLY A 229 10.53 18.93 -46.46
N PRO A 230 9.40 18.33 -46.86
CA PRO A 230 8.26 18.12 -45.98
C PRO A 230 8.68 17.26 -44.79
N SER A 231 8.76 17.89 -43.62
CA SER A 231 9.19 17.29 -42.37
C SER A 231 8.37 16.03 -42.09
N ARG A 232 8.98 14.87 -42.33
CA ARG A 232 8.58 13.63 -41.67
C ARG A 232 8.77 13.91 -40.17
N GLY A 233 7.79 13.58 -39.33
CA GLY A 233 7.76 13.96 -37.91
C GLY A 233 8.98 13.57 -37.03
N GLY A 234 10.03 12.95 -37.58
CA GLY A 234 11.31 12.70 -36.90
C GLY A 234 12.18 13.93 -36.67
N ASP A 235 12.12 14.96 -37.53
CA ASP A 235 12.97 16.15 -37.40
C ASP A 235 12.61 16.99 -36.15
N ALA A 236 11.31 17.08 -35.85
CA ALA A 236 10.81 17.78 -34.68
C ALA A 236 11.20 17.07 -33.37
N VAL A 237 11.18 15.74 -33.35
CA VAL A 237 11.59 14.94 -32.20
C VAL A 237 13.10 15.03 -31.97
N HIS A 238 13.89 14.97 -33.04
CA HIS A 238 15.33 15.15 -32.95
C HIS A 238 15.70 16.54 -32.41
N LEU A 239 15.03 17.60 -32.89
CA LEU A 239 15.22 18.96 -32.37
C LEU A 239 14.81 19.09 -30.90
N ALA A 240 13.73 18.41 -30.48
CA ALA A 240 13.30 18.38 -29.09
C ALA A 240 14.36 17.74 -28.17
N TRP A 241 15.06 16.70 -28.63
CA TRP A 241 16.14 16.08 -27.85
C TRP A 241 17.41 16.93 -27.79
N GLN A 242 17.71 17.69 -28.84
CA GLN A 242 18.84 18.63 -28.84
C GLN A 242 18.60 19.85 -27.95
N THR A 243 17.33 20.22 -27.75
CA THR A 243 16.92 21.35 -26.90
C THR A 243 16.43 20.91 -25.52
N ALA A 244 16.55 19.62 -25.20
CA ALA A 244 16.18 19.09 -23.90
C ALA A 244 17.03 19.74 -22.79
N PRO A 245 16.44 19.97 -21.59
CA PRO A 245 17.20 20.42 -20.43
C PRO A 245 18.38 19.49 -20.13
N SER A 246 19.42 20.05 -19.53
CA SER A 246 20.56 19.27 -19.08
C SER A 246 20.15 18.24 -18.02
N LEU A 247 20.93 17.16 -17.90
CA LEU A 247 20.68 16.16 -16.86
C LEU A 247 20.66 16.76 -15.45
N ALA A 248 21.49 17.78 -15.19
CA ALA A 248 21.50 18.50 -13.91
C ALA A 248 20.18 19.24 -13.65
N GLU A 249 19.60 19.91 -14.65
CA GLU A 249 18.30 20.58 -14.51
C GLU A 249 17.15 19.59 -14.30
N LEU A 250 17.20 18.42 -14.96
CA LEU A 250 16.24 17.34 -14.72
C LEU A 250 16.37 16.78 -13.30
N LEU A 251 17.59 16.64 -12.78
CA LEU A 251 17.83 16.20 -11.40
C LEU A 251 17.35 17.22 -10.38
N ASP A 252 17.51 18.53 -10.65
CA ASP A 252 16.92 19.57 -9.79
C ASP A 252 15.39 19.50 -9.80
N THR A 253 14.78 19.28 -10.96
CA THR A 253 13.32 19.10 -11.06
C THR A 253 12.87 17.87 -10.26
N LEU A 254 13.62 16.76 -10.34
CA LEU A 254 13.36 15.56 -9.54
C LEU A 254 13.52 15.84 -8.04
N ALA A 255 14.56 16.59 -7.65
CA ALA A 255 14.79 16.96 -6.26
C ALA A 255 13.64 17.80 -5.71
N ASP A 256 13.17 18.79 -6.47
CA ASP A 256 12.04 19.63 -6.07
C ASP A 256 10.74 18.80 -5.99
N ALA A 257 10.50 17.90 -6.94
CA ALA A 257 9.36 16.98 -6.87
C ALA A 257 9.42 16.05 -5.65
N ALA A 258 10.61 15.55 -5.30
CA ALA A 258 10.82 14.71 -4.12
C ALA A 258 10.68 15.49 -2.81
N ARG A 259 11.12 16.75 -2.77
CA ARG A 259 10.94 17.67 -1.65
C ARG A 259 9.46 17.94 -1.38
N ASP A 260 8.71 18.16 -2.45
CA ASP A 260 7.29 18.53 -2.38
C ASP A 260 6.37 17.30 -2.26
N TYR A 261 6.94 16.09 -2.26
CA TYR A 261 6.21 14.83 -2.11
C TYR A 261 5.70 14.64 -0.68
N SER A 262 4.38 14.52 -0.54
CA SER A 262 3.70 14.14 0.70
C SER A 262 3.09 12.75 0.52
N PRO A 263 3.63 11.70 1.18
CA PRO A 263 3.04 10.38 1.09
C PRO A 263 1.70 10.38 1.83
N GLU A 264 0.67 9.89 1.14
CA GLU A 264 -0.69 9.82 1.68
C GLU A 264 -1.33 8.48 1.28
N HIS A 265 -2.11 7.91 2.20
CA HIS A 265 -3.02 6.82 1.87
C HIS A 265 -4.41 7.39 1.59
N GLY A 266 -5.13 6.80 0.64
CA GLY A 266 -6.54 7.07 0.43
C GLY A 266 -7.44 6.30 1.41
N GLY A 267 -8.73 6.64 1.38
CA GLY A 267 -9.79 5.87 2.03
C GLY A 267 -9.67 5.78 3.56
N MET A 268 -10.11 4.64 4.10
CA MET A 268 -10.15 4.38 5.55
C MET A 268 -8.78 4.46 6.21
N VAL A 269 -7.75 3.91 5.55
CA VAL A 269 -6.36 3.93 6.05
C VAL A 269 -5.87 5.37 6.15
N GLY A 270 -6.04 6.16 5.08
CA GLY A 270 -5.71 7.59 5.06
C GLY A 270 -6.37 8.35 6.20
N ALA A 271 -7.68 8.16 6.37
CA ALA A 271 -8.45 8.78 7.44
C ALA A 271 -7.88 8.42 8.83
N ALA A 272 -7.55 7.15 9.07
CA ALA A 272 -6.98 6.71 10.34
C ALA A 272 -5.64 7.40 10.64
N VAL A 273 -4.71 7.35 9.68
CA VAL A 273 -3.31 7.77 9.87
C VAL A 273 -3.06 9.26 9.65
N ALA A 274 -4.07 10.04 9.25
CA ALA A 274 -3.98 11.48 9.01
C ALA A 274 -3.39 12.32 10.17
N SER A 275 -3.41 11.79 11.41
CA SER A 275 -2.72 12.43 12.54
C SER A 275 -1.29 11.95 12.63
N ARG A 276 -0.34 12.87 12.87
CA ARG A 276 1.06 12.52 13.16
C ARG A 276 1.24 11.65 14.41
N LYS A 277 0.42 11.85 15.44
CA LYS A 277 0.50 11.07 16.68
C LYS A 277 -0.26 9.76 16.54
N HIS A 278 0.42 8.66 16.87
CA HIS A 278 -0.20 7.34 16.97
C HIS A 278 -1.16 7.29 18.15
N SER A 279 -2.38 6.83 17.89
CA SER A 279 -3.39 6.58 18.92
C SER A 279 -4.39 5.57 18.38
N PRO A 280 -4.34 4.30 18.84
CA PRO A 280 -5.24 3.25 18.36
C PRO A 280 -6.71 3.65 18.42
N LYS A 281 -7.12 4.31 19.52
CA LYS A 281 -8.48 4.86 19.68
C LYS A 281 -8.87 5.82 18.56
N VAL A 282 -8.06 6.85 18.32
CA VAL A 282 -8.38 7.92 17.36
C VAL A 282 -8.30 7.39 15.93
N GLU A 283 -7.33 6.53 15.64
CA GLU A 283 -7.17 5.88 14.33
C GLU A 283 -8.39 5.03 13.99
N TYR A 284 -8.81 4.16 14.91
CA TYR A 284 -10.02 3.35 14.77
C TYR A 284 -11.26 4.23 14.55
N LEU A 285 -11.46 5.26 15.38
CA LEU A 285 -12.64 6.13 15.28
C LEU A 285 -12.71 6.86 13.94
N ARG A 286 -11.58 7.34 13.42
CA ARG A 286 -11.54 8.02 12.13
C ARG A 286 -11.79 7.07 10.97
N ALA A 287 -11.20 5.88 11.00
CA ALA A 287 -11.50 4.83 10.06
C ALA A 287 -12.99 4.48 10.06
N PHE A 288 -13.57 4.29 11.25
CA PHE A 288 -14.96 3.93 11.43
C PHE A 288 -15.90 5.00 10.87
N LEU A 289 -15.69 6.25 11.25
CA LEU A 289 -16.47 7.38 10.74
C LEU A 289 -16.30 7.56 9.22
N HIS A 290 -15.10 7.34 8.68
CA HIS A 290 -14.85 7.39 7.25
C HIS A 290 -15.63 6.31 6.50
N VAL A 291 -15.58 5.04 6.94
CA VAL A 291 -16.34 3.96 6.29
C VAL A 291 -17.84 4.18 6.40
N LEU A 292 -18.33 4.64 7.55
CA LEU A 292 -19.73 5.01 7.73
C LEU A 292 -20.19 6.04 6.68
N ARG A 293 -19.42 7.12 6.52
CA ARG A 293 -19.77 8.23 5.63
C ARG A 293 -19.58 7.86 4.15
N GLU A 294 -18.37 7.45 3.77
CA GLU A 294 -17.99 7.30 2.36
C GLU A 294 -18.52 6.00 1.73
N VAL A 295 -18.62 4.91 2.50
CA VAL A 295 -19.05 3.61 1.97
C VAL A 295 -20.56 3.40 2.14
N HIS A 296 -21.14 3.87 3.25
CA HIS A 296 -22.54 3.61 3.58
C HIS A 296 -23.44 4.84 3.53
N GLY A 297 -22.91 6.06 3.33
CA GLY A 297 -23.71 7.29 3.33
C GLY A 297 -24.36 7.57 4.69
N ILE A 298 -23.76 7.08 5.78
CA ILE A 298 -24.27 7.24 7.15
C ILE A 298 -23.48 8.36 7.83
N GLU A 299 -24.18 9.45 8.14
CA GLU A 299 -23.58 10.56 8.89
C GLU A 299 -23.85 10.43 10.39
N ALA A 300 -22.81 10.54 11.21
CA ALA A 300 -22.89 10.52 12.67
C ALA A 300 -22.91 11.94 13.28
N ASN A 301 -23.75 12.82 12.75
CA ASN A 301 -23.79 14.25 13.14
C ASN A 301 -24.59 14.52 14.42
N THR A 302 -25.47 13.60 14.83
CA THR A 302 -26.33 13.80 16.00
C THR A 302 -25.64 13.32 17.28
N PRO A 303 -26.00 13.88 18.45
CA PRO A 303 -25.43 13.41 19.71
C PRO A 303 -25.72 11.94 20.01
N GLN A 304 -26.86 11.42 19.52
CA GLN A 304 -27.26 10.03 19.69
C GLN A 304 -26.44 9.10 18.80
N ALA A 305 -26.21 9.50 17.55
CA ALA A 305 -25.34 8.78 16.62
C ALA A 305 -23.90 8.67 17.16
N GLN A 306 -23.33 9.77 17.65
CA GLN A 306 -21.98 9.78 18.23
C GLN A 306 -21.89 8.93 19.50
N ARG A 307 -22.92 8.90 20.35
CA ARG A 307 -23.00 7.98 21.50
C ARG A 307 -23.05 6.53 21.06
N ALA A 308 -23.82 6.21 20.02
CA ALA A 308 -23.84 4.85 19.46
C ALA A 308 -22.45 4.44 18.96
N VAL A 309 -21.77 5.32 18.21
CA VAL A 309 -20.39 5.10 17.75
C VAL A 309 -19.45 4.85 18.92
N ALA A 310 -19.53 5.65 20.00
CA ALA A 310 -18.67 5.48 21.16
C ALA A 310 -18.88 4.12 21.85
N ILE A 311 -20.13 3.71 22.11
CA ILE A 311 -20.43 2.42 22.73
C ILE A 311 -19.94 1.27 21.86
N VAL A 312 -20.20 1.33 20.55
CA VAL A 312 -19.77 0.27 19.62
C VAL A 312 -18.24 0.23 19.51
N ALA A 313 -17.57 1.37 19.48
CA ALA A 313 -16.11 1.43 19.47
C ALA A 313 -15.49 0.80 20.72
N ASP A 314 -16.04 1.10 21.90
CA ASP A 314 -15.62 0.54 23.19
C ASP A 314 -15.77 -0.99 23.22
N VAL A 315 -16.90 -1.50 22.71
CA VAL A 315 -17.18 -2.94 22.59
C VAL A 315 -16.27 -3.62 21.57
N VAL A 316 -16.01 -2.97 20.42
CA VAL A 316 -15.15 -3.52 19.39
C VAL A 316 -13.73 -3.57 19.92
N LEU A 317 -13.14 -2.45 20.34
CA LEU A 317 -11.75 -2.37 20.79
C LEU A 317 -11.47 -3.34 21.94
N ASP A 318 -12.36 -3.40 22.94
CA ASP A 318 -12.31 -4.34 24.06
C ASP A 318 -10.97 -4.29 24.82
N ASP A 319 -10.51 -3.08 25.08
CA ASP A 319 -9.26 -2.81 25.79
C ASP A 319 -9.61 -2.15 27.13
N PRO A 320 -9.28 -2.77 28.28
CA PRO A 320 -9.64 -2.26 29.60
C PRO A 320 -8.98 -0.92 29.95
N ASP A 321 -7.86 -0.59 29.30
CA ASP A 321 -7.13 0.66 29.53
C ASP A 321 -7.61 1.79 28.62
N LEU A 322 -8.57 1.51 27.73
CA LEU A 322 -9.05 2.42 26.71
C LEU A 322 -10.56 2.56 26.79
N GLU A 323 -11.02 3.67 27.37
CA GLU A 323 -12.41 4.08 27.30
C GLU A 323 -12.66 4.95 26.05
N VAL A 324 -13.70 4.63 25.29
CA VAL A 324 -14.17 5.47 24.17
C VAL A 324 -15.37 6.30 24.59
N THR A 325 -15.17 7.62 24.63
CA THR A 325 -16.23 8.55 25.02
C THR A 325 -16.89 9.22 23.82
N TYR A 326 -18.06 9.81 24.06
CA TYR A 326 -18.73 10.70 23.11
C TYR A 326 -17.81 11.83 22.59
N ASP A 327 -17.00 12.41 23.49
CA ASP A 327 -16.11 13.52 23.13
C ASP A 327 -14.98 13.08 22.20
N ASP A 328 -14.49 11.84 22.35
CA ASP A 328 -13.51 11.25 21.44
C ASP A 328 -14.07 11.14 20.02
N VAL A 329 -15.32 10.69 19.87
CA VAL A 329 -16.01 10.58 18.57
C VAL A 329 -16.17 11.96 17.93
N ARG A 330 -16.67 12.94 18.70
CA ARG A 330 -16.83 14.31 18.22
C ARG A 330 -15.51 14.91 17.73
N LYS A 331 -14.42 14.74 18.50
CA LYS A 331 -13.07 15.20 18.12
C LYS A 331 -12.53 14.48 16.90
N ALA A 332 -12.78 13.18 16.76
CA ALA A 332 -12.39 12.41 15.58
C ALA A 332 -13.10 12.93 14.33
N GLN A 333 -14.38 13.25 14.44
CA GLN A 333 -15.22 13.74 13.34
C GLN A 333 -14.80 15.12 12.82
N ILE A 334 -14.51 16.08 13.72
CA ILE A 334 -14.07 17.44 13.34
C ILE A 334 -12.81 17.40 12.45
N ARG A 335 -11.99 16.36 12.57
CA ARG A 335 -10.76 16.22 11.79
C ARG A 335 -10.93 15.44 10.48
N LEU A 336 -12.16 15.04 10.14
CA LEU A 336 -12.52 14.38 8.87
C LEU A 336 -13.23 15.32 7.89
N THR A 337 -13.53 16.55 8.32
CA THR A 337 -14.10 17.65 7.53
C THR A 337 -13.03 18.68 7.25
#